data_AF-A0A5W1XZV0-F1
#
_entry.id   AF-A0A5W1XZV0-F1
#
_cell.length_a   1.000
_cell.length_b   1.000
_cell.length_c   1.000
_cell.angle_alpha   90.00
_cell.angle_beta   90.00
_cell.angle_gamma   90.00
#
_symmetry.space_group_name_H-M   'P 1'
#
loop_
_entity.id
_entity.type
_entity.pdbx_description
1 polymer ?
#
loop_
_entity_poly.entity_id
_entity_poly.type
_entity_poly.pdbx_seq_one_letter_code
_entity_poly.pdbx_strand_id
1 'polypeptide(L)'
;TPTSQIVGTQAVLNVLTGERYKTIAKETAGILKGEYGHTPVPVNAALQARVLEGGAPVTCRPADLLKPELAELEADVKRQAQEKGIQLAGNAIDDVLTVALFPQIGLKFLENR
;
A
#
# COMPACT_ATOMS: atom_id res chain seq x y z
N THR A 1 -9.30 -6.58 8.95
CA THR A 1 -8.06 -5.76 8.89
C THR A 1 -7.79 -5.43 7.45
N PRO A 2 -7.29 -4.23 7.09
CA PRO A 2 -6.44 -3.35 7.92
C PRO A 2 -7.13 -2.10 8.50
N THR A 3 -8.37 -1.78 8.14
CA THR A 3 -9.01 -0.48 8.48
C THR A 3 -9.13 -0.21 9.99
N SER A 4 -9.32 -1.23 10.81
CA SER A 4 -9.33 -1.10 12.28
C SER A 4 -8.02 -0.56 12.84
N GLN A 5 -6.87 -0.95 12.27
CA GLN A 5 -5.55 -0.47 12.68
C GLN A 5 -5.35 0.99 12.27
N ILE A 6 -5.85 1.39 11.09
CA ILE A 6 -5.79 2.78 10.63
C ILE A 6 -6.52 3.70 11.63
N VAL A 7 -7.74 3.33 12.00
CA VAL A 7 -8.55 4.07 12.98
C VAL A 7 -7.87 4.10 14.35
N GLY A 8 -7.40 2.94 14.82
CA GLY A 8 -6.73 2.82 16.12
C GLY A 8 -5.47 3.69 16.21
N THR A 9 -4.58 3.59 15.22
CA THR A 9 -3.34 4.38 15.17
C THR A 9 -3.64 5.88 15.14
N GLN A 10 -4.58 6.34 14.30
CA GLN A 10 -4.94 7.75 14.26
C GLN A 10 -5.53 8.25 15.58
N ALA A 11 -6.36 7.43 16.24
CA ALA A 11 -6.93 7.75 17.55
C ALA A 11 -5.83 7.89 18.61
N VAL A 12 -4.87 6.97 18.66
CA VAL A 12 -3.71 7.05 19.57
C VAL A 12 -2.89 8.31 19.30
N LEU A 13 -2.60 8.65 18.05
CA LEU A 13 -1.89 9.89 17.70
C LEU A 13 -2.63 11.14 18.18
N ASN A 14 -3.95 11.20 18.02
CA ASN A 14 -4.76 12.33 18.47
C ASN A 14 -4.68 12.52 20.00
N VAL A 15 -4.63 11.42 20.77
CA VAL A 15 -4.53 11.47 22.23
C VAL A 15 -3.11 11.88 22.66
N LEU A 16 -2.08 11.20 22.14
CA LEU A 16 -0.69 11.44 22.54
C LEU A 16 -0.20 12.84 22.18
N THR A 17 -0.68 13.41 21.08
CA THR A 17 -0.30 14.76 20.64
C THR A 17 -1.07 15.88 21.36
N GLY A 18 -2.12 15.54 22.12
CA GLY A 18 -2.97 16.51 22.83
C GLY A 18 -3.89 17.35 21.93
N GLU A 19 -3.90 17.10 20.62
CA GLU A 19 -4.65 17.87 19.63
C GLU A 19 -5.16 16.95 18.51
N ARG A 20 -6.48 16.98 18.27
CA ARG A 20 -7.12 16.09 17.29
C ARG A 20 -6.62 16.39 15.89
N TYR A 21 -6.09 15.36 15.22
CA TYR A 21 -5.58 15.42 13.85
C TYR A 21 -4.45 16.45 13.67
N LYS A 22 -3.70 16.78 14.73
CA LYS A 22 -2.47 17.58 14.59
C LYS A 22 -1.57 17.00 13.49
N THR A 23 -1.35 15.70 13.56
CA THR A 23 -0.76 14.88 12.50
C THR A 23 -1.81 13.92 11.95
N ILE A 24 -1.91 13.83 10.62
CA ILE A 24 -2.75 12.85 9.92
C ILE A 24 -1.84 11.73 9.43
N ALA A 25 -2.08 10.50 9.88
CA ALA A 25 -1.34 9.33 9.44
C ALA A 25 -1.54 9.09 7.93
N LYS A 26 -0.54 8.51 7.27
CA LYS A 26 -0.55 8.27 5.82
C LYS A 26 -1.79 7.49 5.37
N GLU A 27 -2.13 6.42 6.09
CA GLU A 27 -3.26 5.56 5.76
C GLU A 27 -4.61 6.27 5.98
N THR A 28 -4.71 7.11 7.02
CA THR A 28 -5.90 7.97 7.24
C THR A 28 -6.05 8.97 6.09
N ALA A 29 -4.95 9.59 5.67
CA ALA A 29 -4.96 10.49 4.52
C ALA A 29 -5.39 9.75 3.25
N GLY A 30 -4.93 8.52 3.02
CA GLY A 30 -5.35 7.72 1.87
C GLY A 30 -6.86 7.40 1.87
N ILE A 31 -7.45 7.11 3.03
CA ILE A 31 -8.92 6.96 3.14
C ILE A 31 -9.62 8.27 2.77
N LEU A 32 -9.16 9.40 3.31
CA LEU A 32 -9.72 10.72 3.02
C LEU A 32 -9.57 11.10 1.54
N LYS A 33 -8.48 10.68 0.88
CA LYS A 33 -8.23 10.89 -0.55
C LYS A 33 -9.01 9.94 -1.46
N GLY A 34 -9.64 8.89 -0.92
CA GLY A 34 -10.33 7.86 -1.71
C GLY A 34 -9.42 6.78 -2.30
N GLU A 35 -8.16 6.72 -1.89
CA GLU A 35 -7.15 5.77 -2.42
C GLU A 35 -7.49 4.31 -2.07
N TYR A 36 -8.30 4.10 -1.03
CA TYR A 36 -8.82 2.78 -0.61
C TYR A 36 -10.23 2.48 -1.15
N GLY A 37 -10.82 3.40 -1.92
CA GLY A 37 -12.19 3.32 -2.43
C GLY A 37 -13.20 4.13 -1.60
N HIS A 38 -14.49 3.81 -1.78
CA HIS A 38 -15.59 4.55 -1.17
C HIS A 38 -15.84 4.16 0.28
N THR A 39 -15.97 5.16 1.15
CA THR A 39 -16.48 4.96 2.51
C THR A 39 -18.00 4.80 2.50
N PRO A 40 -18.61 4.09 3.48
CA PRO A 40 -20.07 3.91 3.53
C PRO A 40 -20.86 5.22 3.64
N VAL A 41 -20.23 6.26 4.20
CA VAL A 41 -20.77 7.62 4.32
C VAL A 41 -19.68 8.64 3.96
N PRO A 42 -20.03 9.88 3.59
CA PRO A 42 -19.05 10.92 3.33
C PRO A 42 -18.08 11.11 4.50
N VAL A 43 -16.81 11.31 4.18
CA VAL A 43 -15.78 11.66 5.18
C VAL A 43 -15.93 13.12 5.63
N ASN A 44 -15.21 13.48 6.70
CA ASN A 44 -15.20 14.87 7.15
C ASN A 44 -14.57 15.79 6.07
N ALA A 45 -15.34 16.74 5.56
CA ALA A 45 -14.96 17.60 4.45
C ALA A 45 -13.71 18.47 4.74
N ALA A 46 -13.57 18.98 5.96
CA ALA A 46 -12.42 19.82 6.33
C ALA A 46 -11.11 19.02 6.38
N LEU A 47 -11.16 17.80 6.94
CA LEU A 47 -10.01 16.90 6.95
C LEU A 47 -9.66 16.41 5.54
N GLN A 48 -10.66 16.10 4.72
CA GLN A 48 -10.46 15.72 3.33
C GLN A 48 -9.80 16.84 2.52
N ALA A 49 -10.34 18.06 2.59
CA ALA A 49 -9.75 19.22 1.92
C ALA A 49 -8.30 19.46 2.36
N ARG A 50 -8.00 19.29 3.66
CA ARG A 50 -6.64 19.43 4.20
C ARG A 50 -5.66 18.43 3.59
N VAL A 51 -6.04 17.16 3.40
CA VAL A 51 -5.12 16.16 2.81
C VAL A 51 -5.06 16.21 1.29
N LEU A 52 -6.06 16.79 0.65
CA LEU A 52 -6.10 16.95 -0.80
C LEU A 52 -5.24 18.11 -1.29
N GLU A 53 -4.99 19.12 -0.44
CA GLU A 53 -4.13 20.27 -0.76
C GLU A 53 -4.53 20.97 -2.08
N GLY A 54 -5.84 21.12 -2.31
CA GLY A 54 -6.40 21.71 -3.53
C GLY A 54 -6.64 20.71 -4.67
N GLY A 55 -6.27 19.44 -4.51
CA GLY A 55 -6.61 18.36 -5.43
C GLY A 55 -8.05 17.84 -5.29
N ALA A 56 -8.41 16.88 -6.15
CA ALA A 56 -9.69 16.19 -6.11
C ALA A 56 -9.53 14.78 -5.51
N PRO A 57 -10.53 14.26 -4.77
CA PRO A 57 -10.48 12.89 -4.27
C PRO A 57 -10.61 11.89 -5.42
N VAL A 58 -10.00 10.71 -5.23
CA VAL A 58 -10.20 9.54 -6.08
C VAL A 58 -11.64 9.05 -5.90
N THR A 59 -12.38 8.98 -7.01
CA THR A 59 -13.79 8.56 -7.06
C THR A 59 -14.03 7.36 -7.99
N CYS A 60 -13.00 6.87 -8.67
CA CYS A 60 -13.06 5.63 -9.45
C CYS A 60 -12.65 4.41 -8.60
N ARG A 61 -12.65 3.22 -9.21
CA ARG A 61 -12.03 2.03 -8.60
C ARG A 61 -10.51 2.26 -8.59
N PRO A 62 -9.81 2.19 -7.44
CA PRO A 62 -8.39 2.55 -7.36
C PRO A 62 -7.46 1.79 -8.33
N ALA A 63 -7.79 0.54 -8.64
CA ALA A 63 -7.00 -0.26 -9.59
C ALA A 63 -7.04 0.28 -11.04
N ASP A 64 -8.01 1.13 -11.40
CA ASP A 64 -8.08 1.77 -12.71
C ASP A 64 -6.93 2.78 -12.93
N LEU A 65 -6.27 3.20 -11.83
CA LEU A 65 -5.11 4.10 -11.85
C LEU A 65 -3.77 3.35 -11.86
N LEU A 66 -3.79 2.02 -11.71
CA LEU A 66 -2.58 1.19 -11.71
C LEU A 66 -2.25 0.73 -13.13
N LYS A 67 -0.95 0.72 -13.46
CA LYS A 67 -0.47 0.12 -14.70
C LYS A 67 -0.33 -1.40 -14.51
N PRO A 68 -0.37 -2.21 -15.59
CA PRO A 68 -0.01 -3.62 -15.49
C PRO A 68 1.46 -3.79 -15.05
N GLU A 69 1.71 -4.56 -13.98
CA GLU A 69 3.04 -4.66 -13.35
C GLU A 69 3.77 -5.98 -13.66
N LEU A 70 3.07 -6.99 -14.17
CA LEU A 70 3.60 -8.36 -14.20
C LEU A 70 4.90 -8.52 -14.98
N ALA A 71 4.99 -7.92 -16.19
CA ALA A 71 6.17 -8.04 -17.02
C ALA A 71 7.42 -7.39 -16.38
N GLU A 72 7.23 -6.27 -15.67
CA GLU A 72 8.30 -5.59 -14.95
C GLU A 72 8.76 -6.41 -13.74
N LEU A 73 7.80 -6.93 -12.96
CA LEU A 73 8.07 -7.79 -11.81
C LEU A 73 8.80 -9.08 -12.20
N GLU A 74 8.40 -9.73 -13.30
CA GLU A 74 9.09 -10.92 -13.80
C GLU A 74 10.56 -10.63 -14.15
N ALA A 75 10.81 -9.50 -14.82
CA ALA A 75 12.17 -9.10 -15.22
C ALA A 75 13.03 -8.78 -13.98
N ASP A 76 12.48 -8.05 -13.02
CA ASP A 76 13.17 -7.67 -11.80
C ASP A 76 13.51 -8.88 -10.93
N VAL A 77 12.56 -9.79 -10.70
CA VAL A 77 12.78 -11.00 -9.90
C VAL A 77 13.81 -11.92 -10.54
N LYS A 78 13.77 -12.11 -11.88
CA LYS A 78 14.79 -12.90 -12.59
C LYS A 78 16.19 -12.29 -12.45
N ARG A 79 16.30 -10.96 -12.57
CA ARG A 79 17.55 -10.23 -12.36
C ARG A 79 18.06 -10.42 -10.93
N GLN A 80 17.23 -10.18 -9.93
CA GLN A 80 17.61 -10.32 -8.52
C GLN A 80 18.01 -11.76 -8.18
N ALA A 81 17.30 -12.75 -8.73
CA ALA A 81 17.65 -14.15 -8.55
C ALA A 81 19.02 -14.49 -9.15
N GLN A 82 19.31 -13.98 -10.36
CA GLN A 82 20.62 -14.17 -11.00
C GLN A 82 21.75 -13.50 -10.20
N GLU A 83 21.57 -12.26 -9.77
CA GLU A 83 22.58 -11.50 -8.99
C GLU A 83 22.90 -12.17 -7.65
N LYS A 84 21.91 -12.81 -7.04
CA LYS A 84 22.01 -13.44 -5.71
C LYS A 84 22.21 -14.96 -5.76
N GLY A 85 22.26 -15.56 -6.95
CA GLY A 85 22.38 -17.01 -7.11
C GLY A 85 21.19 -17.81 -6.58
N ILE A 86 20.00 -17.21 -6.57
CA ILE A 86 18.76 -17.84 -6.08
C ILE A 86 18.21 -18.75 -7.17
N GLN A 87 17.97 -20.02 -6.84
CA GLN A 87 17.28 -20.93 -7.72
C GLN A 87 15.77 -20.70 -7.63
N LEU A 88 15.18 -20.17 -8.70
CA LEU A 88 13.73 -20.06 -8.84
C LEU A 88 13.07 -21.43 -9.04
N ALA A 89 11.79 -21.53 -8.69
CA ALA A 89 10.97 -22.72 -8.88
C ALA A 89 10.82 -23.05 -10.37
N GLY A 90 10.48 -24.31 -10.67
CA GLY A 90 10.21 -24.72 -12.06
C GLY A 90 9.11 -23.89 -12.72
N ASN A 91 8.12 -23.45 -11.92
CA ASN A 91 7.13 -22.46 -12.31
C ASN A 91 7.49 -21.08 -11.72
N ALA A 92 8.44 -20.38 -12.34
CA ALA A 92 9.02 -19.14 -11.79
C ALA A 92 7.98 -18.02 -11.51
N ILE A 93 6.81 -18.06 -12.13
CA ILE A 93 5.72 -17.11 -11.85
C ILE A 93 5.27 -17.14 -10.39
N ASP A 94 5.32 -18.29 -9.72
CA ASP A 94 4.90 -18.41 -8.31
C ASP A 94 5.87 -17.66 -7.38
N ASP A 95 7.16 -17.68 -7.72
CA ASP A 95 8.19 -16.89 -7.02
C ASP A 95 8.04 -15.40 -7.31
N VAL A 96 7.71 -15.04 -8.56
CA VAL A 96 7.40 -13.65 -8.94
C VAL A 96 6.22 -13.12 -8.15
N LEU A 97 5.13 -13.89 -8.03
CA LEU A 97 3.97 -13.50 -7.23
C LEU A 97 4.29 -13.42 -5.74
N THR A 98 5.14 -14.31 -5.22
CA THR A 98 5.61 -14.26 -3.83
C THR A 98 6.35 -12.95 -3.54
N VAL A 99 7.27 -12.56 -4.42
CA VAL A 99 8.01 -11.29 -4.30
C VAL A 99 7.08 -10.09 -4.55
N ALA A 100 6.13 -10.17 -5.49
CA ALA A 100 5.17 -9.09 -5.73
C ALA A 100 4.30 -8.79 -4.49
N LEU A 101 3.82 -9.83 -3.80
CA LEU A 101 3.01 -9.69 -2.59
C LEU A 101 3.85 -9.28 -1.38
N PHE A 102 5.11 -9.71 -1.32
CA PHE A 102 6.01 -9.45 -0.20
C PHE A 102 7.45 -9.18 -0.67
N PRO A 103 7.79 -7.98 -1.17
CA PRO A 103 9.06 -7.76 -1.89
C PRO A 103 10.31 -8.18 -1.12
N GLN A 104 10.49 -7.63 0.10
CA GLN A 104 11.68 -7.92 0.90
C GLN A 104 11.62 -9.30 1.57
N ILE A 105 10.45 -9.67 2.10
CA ILE A 105 10.28 -10.91 2.87
C ILE A 105 10.29 -12.12 1.93
N GLY A 106 9.59 -12.03 0.80
CA GLY A 106 9.55 -13.02 -0.26
C GLY A 106 10.92 -13.26 -0.85
N LEU A 107 11.67 -12.20 -1.20
CA LEU A 107 13.04 -12.37 -1.68
C LEU A 107 13.95 -13.05 -0.66
N LYS A 108 13.90 -12.62 0.61
CA LYS A 108 14.64 -13.25 1.69
C LYS A 108 14.24 -14.72 1.90
N PHE A 109 12.97 -15.05 1.75
CA PHE A 109 12.50 -16.44 1.78
C PHE A 109 13.11 -17.25 0.65
N LEU A 110 13.10 -16.74 -0.58
CA LEU A 110 13.68 -17.42 -1.74
C LEU A 110 15.20 -17.63 -1.60
N GLU A 111 15.92 -16.68 -0.99
CA GLU A 111 17.35 -16.83 -0.67
C GLU A 111 17.66 -17.99 0.28
N ASN A 112 16.68 -18.44 1.07
CA ASN A 112 16.86 -19.45 2.12
C ASN A 112 16.02 -20.72 1.87
N ARG A 113 15.50 -20.91 0.65
CA ARG A 113 14.70 -22.07 0.26
C ARG A 113 15.57 -23.26 -0.12
#